data_AF-A0A7X6LZP5-F1
#
_entry.id   AF-A0A7X6LZP5-F1
#
_cell.length_a   1.000
_cell.length_b   1.000
_cell.length_c   1.000
_cell.angle_alpha   90.00
_cell.angle_beta   90.00
_cell.angle_gamma   90.00
#
_symmetry.space_group_name_H-M   'P 1'
#
loop_
_entity.id
_entity.type
_entity.pdbx_description
1 polymer ?
#
loop_
_entity_poly.entity_id
_entity_poly.type
_entity_poly.pdbx_seq_one_letter_code
_entity_poly.pdbx_strand_id
1 'polypeptide(L)'
;MNPTLSDAAARAPVPATAFRSRTVASPLAVRFGPDDPDALRATALRAVQDSMKRYIEWQQHPAADTTTEAGPGEWRVTAINGIEDDLRRAYLDAVHSGVPISDIDTAHDLGLAGVGWDQQPAHRLLGRLEYLAHALTLVEARAGADRTRIRDLEHELAQANARIEALTEDLAHAYNTITDQAEELVDAEWLAGHRHHNVEPGPQPAHALARMNAELALANEIDTLDPTLLTDTSGGIGTAIDTALPGQPDYWPDTTDPDPGPPPATSDHGPEVEP
;
A
#
# COMPACT_ATOMS: atom_id res chain seq x y z
N MET A 1 31.92 35.26 -60.49
CA MET A 1 32.34 35.18 -59.07
C MET A 1 31.19 35.70 -58.23
N ASN A 2 30.38 34.79 -57.68
CA ASN A 2 29.24 35.10 -56.81
C ASN A 2 29.45 34.35 -55.49
N PRO A 3 29.40 35.01 -54.32
CA PRO A 3 29.06 34.35 -53.08
C PRO A 3 27.55 34.51 -52.82
N THR A 4 26.85 33.38 -52.75
CA THR A 4 25.44 33.30 -52.35
C THR A 4 25.30 33.45 -50.85
N LEU A 5 24.44 34.38 -50.44
CA LEU A 5 23.74 34.40 -49.15
C LEU A 5 23.10 33.03 -48.89
N SER A 6 23.43 32.42 -47.75
CA SER A 6 22.54 31.44 -47.12
C SER A 6 22.43 31.82 -45.65
N ASP A 7 21.38 32.60 -45.43
CA ASP A 7 20.72 32.88 -44.17
C ASP A 7 20.40 31.56 -43.45
N ALA A 8 21.23 31.19 -42.49
CA ALA A 8 20.99 30.12 -41.55
C ALA A 8 21.55 30.56 -40.19
N ALA A 9 21.09 31.72 -39.72
CA ALA A 9 21.11 32.02 -38.30
C ALA A 9 20.26 30.94 -37.60
N ALA A 10 20.95 29.90 -37.15
CA ALA A 10 20.42 28.87 -36.28
C ALA A 10 19.74 29.57 -35.10
N ARG A 11 18.41 29.55 -35.13
CA ARG A 11 17.55 30.04 -34.06
C ARG A 11 17.87 29.19 -32.84
N ALA A 12 18.71 29.73 -31.96
CA ALA A 12 19.03 29.13 -30.67
C ALA A 12 17.72 28.77 -29.96
N PRO A 13 17.61 27.58 -29.36
CA PRO A 13 16.44 27.24 -28.56
C PRO A 13 16.38 28.23 -27.40
N VAL A 14 15.33 29.05 -27.36
CA VAL A 14 15.01 29.88 -26.20
C VAL A 14 14.91 28.92 -25.02
N PRO A 15 15.70 29.09 -23.93
CA PRO A 15 15.57 28.23 -22.78
C PRO A 15 14.14 28.35 -22.27
N ALA A 16 13.48 27.21 -22.08
CA ALA A 16 12.13 27.15 -21.55
C ALA A 16 12.11 27.56 -20.07
N THR A 17 12.37 28.83 -19.77
CA THR A 17 12.22 29.41 -18.43
C THR A 17 10.80 29.96 -18.26
N ALA A 18 9.81 29.09 -18.48
CA ALA A 18 8.55 29.22 -17.79
C ALA A 18 8.60 28.19 -16.67
N PHE A 19 8.87 28.63 -15.45
CA PHE A 19 8.59 27.86 -14.24
C PHE A 19 7.09 27.59 -14.21
N ARG A 20 6.62 26.65 -15.02
CA ARG A 20 5.24 26.22 -15.03
C ARG A 20 5.00 25.64 -13.64
N SER A 21 4.27 26.37 -12.81
CA SER A 21 3.54 25.79 -11.70
C SER A 21 2.88 24.52 -12.23
N ARG A 22 3.43 23.34 -11.91
CA ARG A 22 2.69 22.09 -12.09
C ARG A 22 1.50 22.26 -11.16
N THR A 23 0.36 22.61 -11.73
CA THR A 23 -0.92 22.46 -11.06
C THR A 23 -1.05 20.97 -10.78
N VAL A 24 -0.63 20.57 -9.57
CA VAL A 24 -0.88 19.23 -9.05
C VAL A 24 -2.39 19.09 -9.06
N ALA A 25 -2.90 18.15 -9.86
CA ALA A 25 -4.33 17.91 -10.01
C ALA A 25 -4.95 17.77 -8.61
N SER A 26 -5.95 18.60 -8.30
CA SER A 26 -6.63 18.53 -7.01
C SER A 26 -7.18 17.11 -6.79
N PRO A 27 -7.04 16.53 -5.58
CA PRO A 27 -7.69 15.27 -5.25
C PRO A 27 -9.22 15.31 -5.49
N LEU A 28 -9.84 16.49 -5.36
CA LEU A 28 -11.24 16.69 -5.72
C LEU A 28 -11.46 16.63 -7.23
N ALA A 29 -10.58 17.25 -8.02
CA ALA A 29 -10.65 17.20 -9.48
C ALA A 29 -10.52 15.77 -10.02
N VAL A 30 -9.69 14.94 -9.38
CA VAL A 30 -9.53 13.52 -9.72
C VAL A 30 -10.82 12.72 -9.48
N ARG A 31 -11.60 13.08 -8.46
CA ARG A 31 -12.78 12.31 -8.03
C ARG A 31 -14.09 12.81 -8.61
N PHE A 32 -14.29 14.13 -8.60
CA PHE A 32 -15.54 14.78 -9.00
C PHE A 32 -15.46 15.41 -10.39
N GLY A 33 -14.26 15.45 -10.97
CA GLY A 33 -14.00 16.02 -12.29
C GLY A 33 -13.35 17.41 -12.19
N PRO A 34 -12.62 17.82 -13.26
CA PRO A 34 -11.91 19.11 -13.27
C PRO A 34 -12.85 20.32 -13.26
N ASP A 35 -14.11 20.14 -13.68
CA ASP A 35 -15.11 21.21 -13.77
C ASP A 35 -15.95 21.35 -12.49
N ASP A 36 -15.68 20.54 -11.46
CA ASP A 36 -16.38 20.64 -10.18
C ASP A 36 -16.07 21.99 -9.51
N PRO A 37 -17.09 22.74 -9.04
CA PRO A 37 -16.88 24.09 -8.51
C PRO A 37 -15.98 24.10 -7.27
N ASP A 38 -16.04 23.06 -6.43
CA ASP A 38 -15.19 22.96 -5.24
C ASP A 38 -13.76 22.58 -5.61
N ALA A 39 -13.59 21.74 -6.63
CA ALA A 39 -12.28 21.44 -7.19
C ALA A 39 -11.61 22.69 -7.79
N LEU A 40 -12.34 23.46 -8.61
CA LEU A 40 -11.86 24.71 -9.21
C LEU A 40 -11.46 25.74 -8.14
N ARG A 41 -12.32 25.95 -7.14
CA ARG A 41 -12.05 26.85 -6.01
C ARG A 41 -10.83 26.42 -5.20
N ALA A 42 -10.70 25.13 -4.91
CA ALA A 42 -9.55 24.60 -4.19
C ALA A 42 -8.25 24.76 -5.00
N THR A 43 -8.28 24.48 -6.32
CA THR A 43 -7.11 24.69 -7.18
C THR A 43 -6.69 26.14 -7.28
N ALA A 44 -7.66 27.06 -7.39
CA ALA A 44 -7.37 28.47 -7.53
C ALA A 44 -6.82 29.09 -6.24
N LEU A 45 -7.41 28.76 -5.08
CA LEU A 45 -6.90 29.20 -3.78
C LEU A 45 -5.50 28.62 -3.48
N ARG A 46 -5.27 27.34 -3.79
CA ARG A 46 -3.95 26.73 -3.72
C ARG A 46 -2.94 27.48 -4.60
N ALA A 47 -3.32 27.79 -5.85
CA ALA A 47 -2.44 28.49 -6.77
C ALA A 47 -2.04 29.87 -6.24
N VAL A 48 -2.97 30.63 -5.65
CA VAL A 48 -2.68 31.93 -5.01
C VAL A 48 -1.72 31.77 -3.83
N GLN A 49 -2.02 30.84 -2.92
CA GLN A 49 -1.20 30.63 -1.72
C GLN A 49 0.22 30.14 -2.07
N ASP A 50 0.33 29.15 -2.96
CA ASP A 50 1.63 28.57 -3.35
C ASP A 50 2.47 29.51 -4.24
N SER A 51 1.82 30.38 -5.03
CA SER A 51 2.55 31.41 -5.79
C SER A 51 3.04 32.52 -4.87
N MET A 52 2.24 32.94 -3.88
CA MET A 52 2.65 33.95 -2.91
C MET A 52 3.76 33.46 -1.98
N LYS A 53 3.67 32.20 -1.53
CA LYS A 53 4.75 31.54 -0.79
C LYS A 53 6.04 31.54 -1.60
N ARG A 54 5.99 31.14 -2.88
CA ARG A 54 7.16 31.16 -3.77
C ARG A 54 7.71 32.56 -3.99
N TYR A 55 6.85 33.56 -4.09
CA TYR A 55 7.27 34.96 -4.18
C TYR A 55 8.07 35.40 -2.95
N ILE A 56 7.59 35.08 -1.74
CA ILE A 56 8.34 35.39 -0.51
C ILE A 56 9.61 34.57 -0.37
N GLU A 57 9.57 33.26 -0.64
CA GLU A 57 10.76 32.42 -0.58
C GLU A 57 11.85 32.98 -1.50
N TRP A 58 11.48 33.42 -2.71
CA TRP A 58 12.38 34.09 -3.64
C TRP A 58 12.90 35.43 -3.09
N GLN A 59 12.05 36.26 -2.47
CA GLN A 59 12.49 37.53 -1.86
C GLN A 59 13.47 37.32 -0.71
N GLN A 60 13.24 36.29 0.11
CA GLN A 60 14.06 36.00 1.29
C GLN A 60 15.35 35.25 0.93
N HIS A 61 15.32 34.42 -0.11
CA HIS A 61 16.43 33.60 -0.56
C HIS A 61 16.62 33.76 -2.08
N PRO A 62 17.07 34.94 -2.55
CA PRO A 62 17.38 35.13 -3.95
C PRO A 62 18.44 34.10 -4.36
N ALA A 63 18.15 33.29 -5.37
CA ALA A 63 19.02 32.20 -5.79
C ALA A 63 20.47 32.70 -5.98
N ALA A 64 21.44 31.95 -5.46
CA ALA A 64 22.84 32.25 -5.68
C ALA A 64 23.14 32.27 -7.18
N ASP A 65 23.87 33.30 -7.65
CA ASP A 65 24.33 33.46 -9.03
C ASP A 65 25.09 32.20 -9.49
N THR A 66 24.35 31.22 -10.00
CA THR A 66 24.90 29.92 -10.39
C THR A 66 24.37 29.59 -11.77
N THR A 67 24.93 30.28 -12.77
CA THR A 67 25.53 29.75 -14.01
C THR A 67 25.34 30.70 -15.21
N THR A 68 26.45 31.34 -15.55
CA THR A 68 27.10 31.30 -16.87
C THR A 68 26.19 31.15 -18.10
N GLU A 69 25.82 32.29 -18.71
CA GLU A 69 25.81 32.59 -20.16
C GLU A 69 24.81 33.73 -20.49
N ALA A 70 23.76 33.90 -19.68
CA ALA A 70 22.98 35.13 -19.60
C ALA A 70 23.54 36.00 -18.45
N GLY A 71 23.62 37.32 -18.62
CA GLY A 71 24.17 38.20 -17.59
C GLY A 71 23.46 38.00 -16.23
N PRO A 72 24.14 38.16 -15.08
CA PRO A 72 23.57 37.94 -13.74
C PRO A 72 22.26 38.70 -13.44
N GLY A 73 21.93 39.73 -14.23
CA GLY A 73 20.68 40.48 -14.13
C GLY A 73 19.53 39.97 -15.01
N GLU A 74 19.81 39.35 -16.16
CA GLU A 74 18.75 38.99 -17.14
C GLU A 74 17.93 37.79 -16.68
N TRP A 75 18.57 36.79 -16.07
CA TRP A 75 17.87 35.64 -15.48
C TRP A 75 17.05 36.04 -14.25
N ARG A 76 17.53 37.03 -13.47
CA ARG A 76 16.81 37.56 -12.31
C ARG A 76 15.54 38.31 -12.73
N VAL A 77 15.64 39.20 -13.71
CA VAL A 77 14.49 39.97 -14.21
C VAL A 77 13.44 39.05 -14.84
N THR A 78 13.87 38.03 -15.60
CA THR A 78 12.93 37.05 -16.18
C THR A 78 12.29 36.15 -15.13
N ALA A 79 13.02 35.75 -14.09
CA ALA A 79 12.46 35.00 -12.96
C ALA A 79 11.47 35.82 -12.13
N ILE A 80 11.78 37.09 -11.84
CA ILE A 80 10.89 38.03 -11.15
C ILE A 80 9.58 38.19 -11.92
N ASN A 81 9.69 38.53 -13.20
CA ASN A 81 8.52 38.70 -14.06
C ASN A 81 7.70 37.41 -14.13
N GLY A 82 8.35 36.24 -14.16
CA GLY A 82 7.66 34.95 -14.16
C GLY A 82 6.86 34.66 -12.88
N ILE A 83 7.43 34.94 -11.70
CA ILE A 83 6.74 34.70 -10.41
C ILE A 83 5.59 35.70 -10.21
N GLU A 84 5.81 36.97 -10.55
CA GLU A 84 4.76 38.00 -10.48
C GLU A 84 3.64 37.76 -11.50
N ASP A 85 3.97 37.29 -12.70
CA ASP A 85 2.99 36.90 -13.72
C ASP A 85 2.17 35.67 -13.27
N ASP A 86 2.80 34.69 -12.62
CA ASP A 86 2.13 33.53 -12.06
C ASP A 86 1.18 33.91 -10.93
N LEU A 87 1.59 34.81 -10.02
CA LEU A 87 0.74 35.34 -8.97
C LEU A 87 -0.46 36.09 -9.56
N ARG A 88 -0.22 36.98 -10.55
CA ARG A 88 -1.29 37.72 -11.23
C ARG A 88 -2.27 36.78 -11.93
N ARG A 89 -1.76 35.74 -12.58
CA ARG A 89 -2.60 34.72 -13.24
C ARG A 89 -3.42 33.95 -12.21
N ALA A 90 -2.84 33.54 -11.08
CA ALA A 90 -3.55 32.82 -10.02
C ALA A 90 -4.68 33.67 -9.41
N TYR A 91 -4.45 34.97 -9.20
CA TYR A 91 -5.49 35.89 -8.76
C TYR A 91 -6.65 36.01 -9.75
N LEU A 92 -6.33 36.20 -11.04
CA LEU A 92 -7.36 36.28 -12.09
C LEU A 92 -8.15 34.98 -12.20
N ASP A 93 -7.49 33.84 -12.07
CA ASP A 93 -8.11 32.51 -12.11
C ASP A 93 -9.04 32.28 -10.90
N ALA A 94 -8.63 32.71 -9.70
CA ALA A 94 -9.47 32.65 -8.49
C ALA A 94 -10.71 33.54 -8.60
N VAL A 95 -10.57 34.75 -9.13
CA VAL A 95 -11.70 35.66 -9.39
C VAL A 95 -12.62 35.06 -10.45
N HIS A 96 -12.06 34.50 -11.54
CA HIS A 96 -12.84 33.86 -12.59
C HIS A 96 -13.61 32.62 -12.11
N SER A 97 -13.01 31.87 -11.18
CA SER A 97 -13.62 30.71 -10.52
C SER A 97 -14.69 31.08 -9.47
N GLY A 98 -14.98 32.38 -9.28
CA GLY A 98 -16.00 32.86 -8.36
C GLY A 98 -15.65 32.64 -6.88
N VAL A 99 -14.36 32.59 -6.55
CA VAL A 99 -13.88 32.56 -5.17
C VAL A 99 -14.14 33.93 -4.53
N PRO A 100 -14.70 33.99 -3.30
CA PRO A 100 -14.91 35.27 -2.62
C PRO A 100 -13.57 35.92 -2.29
N ILE A 101 -13.51 37.25 -2.41
CA ILE A 101 -12.28 38.03 -2.21
C ILE A 101 -11.67 37.78 -0.81
N SER A 102 -12.50 37.60 0.21
CA SER A 102 -12.05 37.28 1.58
C SER A 102 -11.18 36.02 1.65
N ASP A 103 -11.51 35.00 0.86
CA ASP A 103 -10.77 33.73 0.85
C ASP A 103 -9.47 33.86 0.05
N ILE A 104 -9.49 34.69 -1.01
CA ILE A 104 -8.30 35.05 -1.77
C ILE A 104 -7.32 35.84 -0.90
N ASP A 105 -7.81 36.81 -0.12
CA ASP A 105 -7.00 37.59 0.82
C ASP A 105 -6.42 36.69 1.92
N THR A 106 -7.21 35.74 2.43
CA THR A 106 -6.71 34.74 3.39
C THR A 106 -5.62 33.85 2.79
N ALA A 107 -5.78 33.40 1.54
CA ALA A 107 -4.76 32.63 0.82
C ALA A 107 -3.48 33.45 0.60
N HIS A 108 -3.64 34.74 0.29
CA HIS A 108 -2.53 35.67 0.16
C HIS A 108 -1.78 35.85 1.48
N ASP A 109 -2.49 36.09 2.58
CA ASP A 109 -1.91 36.29 3.91
C ASP A 109 -1.18 35.03 4.40
N LEU A 110 -1.72 33.84 4.15
CA LEU A 110 -1.05 32.57 4.49
C LEU A 110 0.20 32.34 3.63
N GLY A 111 0.12 32.63 2.34
CA GLY A 111 1.29 32.57 1.45
C GLY A 111 2.34 33.61 1.85
N LEU A 112 1.93 34.80 2.29
CA LEU A 112 2.78 35.84 2.88
C LEU A 112 3.45 35.38 4.18
N ALA A 113 2.82 34.50 4.94
CA ALA A 113 3.42 33.87 6.11
C ALA A 113 4.38 32.72 5.75
N GLY A 114 4.51 32.38 4.47
CA GLY A 114 5.31 31.24 3.99
C GLY A 114 4.61 29.88 4.16
N VAL A 115 3.32 29.88 4.49
CA VAL A 115 2.55 28.65 4.76
C VAL A 115 2.01 28.09 3.45
N GLY A 116 2.30 26.81 3.18
CA GLY A 116 1.81 26.11 1.98
C GLY A 116 0.39 25.57 2.16
N TRP A 117 -0.29 25.31 1.05
CA TRP A 117 -1.65 24.74 1.07
C TRP A 117 -1.73 23.38 1.78
N ASP A 118 -0.65 22.60 1.70
CA ASP A 118 -0.48 21.30 2.35
C ASP A 118 -0.43 21.39 3.88
N GLN A 119 0.03 22.52 4.41
CA GLN A 119 0.17 22.77 5.84
C GLN A 119 -1.10 23.41 6.42
N GLN A 120 -1.56 24.48 5.79
CA GLN A 120 -2.77 25.19 6.20
C GLN A 120 -3.51 25.71 4.96
N PRO A 121 -4.62 25.07 4.57
CA PRO A 121 -5.41 25.50 3.43
C PRO A 121 -6.17 26.78 3.78
N ALA A 122 -6.17 27.76 2.88
CA ALA A 122 -6.88 29.03 3.06
C ALA A 122 -8.37 28.85 3.40
N HIS A 123 -9.00 27.83 2.84
CA HIS A 123 -10.37 27.45 3.16
C HIS A 123 -10.39 26.09 3.88
N ARG A 124 -10.73 26.11 5.17
CA ARG A 124 -10.70 24.91 6.04
C ARG A 124 -11.53 23.73 5.51
N LEU A 125 -12.76 23.97 5.04
CA LEU A 125 -13.62 22.88 4.54
C LEU A 125 -13.10 22.30 3.24
N LEU A 126 -12.75 23.13 2.25
CA LEU A 126 -12.15 22.68 0.99
C LEU A 126 -10.87 21.89 1.21
N GLY A 127 -9.98 22.36 2.09
CA GLY A 127 -8.79 21.61 2.45
C GLY A 127 -9.07 20.26 3.11
N ARG A 128 -10.09 20.20 3.98
CA ARG A 128 -10.54 18.93 4.57
C ARG A 128 -11.13 18.00 3.50
N LEU A 129 -11.90 18.53 2.55
CA LEU A 129 -12.47 17.75 1.45
C LEU A 129 -11.36 17.19 0.54
N GLU A 130 -10.35 17.97 0.23
CA GLU A 130 -9.19 17.48 -0.53
C GLU A 130 -8.40 16.41 0.21
N TYR A 131 -8.16 16.60 1.51
CA TYR A 131 -7.51 15.59 2.34
C TYR A 131 -8.31 14.29 2.35
N LEU A 132 -9.63 14.36 2.57
CA LEU A 132 -10.50 13.18 2.59
C LEU A 132 -10.59 12.52 1.22
N ALA A 133 -10.68 13.30 0.14
CA ALA A 133 -10.67 12.78 -1.23
C ALA A 133 -9.35 12.04 -1.52
N HIS A 134 -8.21 12.61 -1.12
CA HIS A 134 -6.90 11.97 -1.28
C HIS A 134 -6.76 10.70 -0.44
N ALA A 135 -7.16 10.74 0.84
CA ALA A 135 -7.12 9.57 1.72
C ALA A 135 -7.97 8.44 1.15
N LEU A 136 -9.12 8.77 0.59
CA LEU A 136 -10.04 7.80 0.05
C LEU A 136 -9.55 7.21 -1.27
N THR A 137 -8.95 7.99 -2.17
CA THR A 137 -8.31 7.44 -3.39
C THR A 137 -7.15 6.51 -3.04
N LEU A 138 -6.38 6.81 -2.00
CA LEU A 138 -5.30 5.94 -1.52
C LEU A 138 -5.84 4.61 -0.98
N VAL A 139 -6.93 4.64 -0.20
CA VAL A 139 -7.59 3.43 0.32
C VAL A 139 -8.19 2.61 -0.82
N GLU A 140 -8.83 3.25 -1.81
CA GLU A 140 -9.37 2.58 -2.99
C GLU A 140 -8.27 1.89 -3.81
N ALA A 141 -7.13 2.56 -4.00
CA ALA A 141 -5.97 1.99 -4.69
C ALA A 141 -5.41 0.77 -3.96
N ARG A 142 -5.29 0.85 -2.62
CA ARG A 142 -4.85 -0.27 -1.78
C ARG A 142 -5.83 -1.44 -1.86
N ALA A 143 -7.13 -1.18 -1.75
CA ALA A 143 -8.16 -2.19 -1.91
C ALA A 143 -8.16 -2.82 -3.32
N GLY A 144 -7.79 -2.07 -4.35
CA GLY A 144 -7.56 -2.59 -5.69
C GLY A 144 -6.42 -3.60 -5.74
N ALA A 145 -5.27 -3.24 -5.16
CA ALA A 145 -4.09 -4.11 -5.07
C ALA A 145 -4.34 -5.38 -4.23
N ASP A 146 -5.09 -5.24 -3.13
CA ASP A 146 -5.46 -6.39 -2.30
C ASP A 146 -6.41 -7.34 -3.06
N ARG A 147 -7.37 -6.82 -3.84
CA ARG A 147 -8.25 -7.64 -4.68
C ARG A 147 -7.49 -8.39 -5.78
N THR A 148 -6.50 -7.76 -6.42
CA THR A 148 -5.68 -8.46 -7.41
C THR A 148 -4.86 -9.57 -6.75
N ARG A 149 -4.27 -9.30 -5.60
CA ARG A 149 -3.52 -10.29 -4.83
C ARG A 149 -4.38 -11.48 -4.40
N ILE A 150 -5.63 -11.24 -3.98
CA ILE A 150 -6.57 -12.31 -3.63
C ILE A 150 -6.84 -13.20 -4.84
N ARG A 151 -7.09 -12.63 -6.03
CA ARG A 151 -7.31 -13.42 -7.25
C ARG A 151 -6.09 -14.24 -7.65
N ASP A 152 -4.90 -13.69 -7.49
CA ASP A 152 -3.66 -14.41 -7.79
C ASP A 152 -3.51 -15.62 -6.83
N LEU A 153 -3.75 -15.42 -5.53
CA LEU A 153 -3.74 -16.51 -4.54
C LEU A 153 -4.82 -17.55 -4.78
N GLU A 154 -6.03 -17.14 -5.18
CA GLU A 154 -7.11 -18.06 -5.58
C GLU A 154 -6.70 -18.91 -6.79
N HIS A 155 -6.00 -18.31 -7.75
CA HIS A 155 -5.48 -19.03 -8.92
C HIS A 155 -4.38 -20.02 -8.55
N GLU A 156 -3.43 -19.62 -7.69
CA GLU A 156 -2.38 -20.50 -7.17
C GLU A 156 -2.98 -21.68 -6.39
N LEU A 157 -4.00 -21.42 -5.55
CA LEU A 157 -4.70 -22.46 -4.81
C LEU A 157 -5.40 -23.46 -5.75
N ALA A 158 -6.07 -22.96 -6.80
CA ALA A 158 -6.72 -23.81 -7.79
C ALA A 158 -5.70 -24.69 -8.54
N GLN A 159 -4.54 -24.13 -8.90
CA GLN A 159 -3.45 -24.89 -9.52
C GLN A 159 -2.88 -25.96 -8.58
N ALA A 160 -2.70 -25.62 -7.30
CA ALA A 160 -2.22 -26.57 -6.30
C ALA A 160 -3.22 -27.73 -6.11
N ASN A 161 -4.52 -27.45 -6.05
CA ASN A 161 -5.55 -28.48 -5.95
C ASN A 161 -5.57 -29.39 -7.18
N ALA A 162 -5.50 -28.83 -8.39
CA ALA A 162 -5.42 -29.63 -9.61
C ALA A 162 -4.18 -30.54 -9.64
N ARG A 163 -3.05 -30.06 -9.08
CA ARG A 163 -1.84 -30.87 -8.95
C ARG A 163 -2.00 -31.99 -7.92
N ILE A 164 -2.67 -31.72 -6.80
CA ILE A 164 -2.98 -32.75 -5.80
C ILE A 164 -3.87 -33.82 -6.44
N GLU A 165 -4.92 -33.43 -7.15
CA GLU A 165 -5.81 -34.38 -7.85
C GLU A 165 -5.03 -35.26 -8.84
N ALA A 166 -4.16 -34.66 -9.66
CA ALA A 166 -3.30 -35.42 -10.58
C ALA A 166 -2.37 -36.40 -9.84
N LEU A 167 -1.72 -35.97 -8.76
CA LEU A 167 -0.85 -36.84 -7.96
C LEU A 167 -1.64 -37.96 -7.27
N THR A 168 -2.87 -37.70 -6.82
CA THR A 168 -3.71 -38.75 -6.22
C THR A 168 -4.13 -39.79 -7.25
N GLU A 169 -4.40 -39.39 -8.49
CA GLU A 169 -4.69 -40.30 -9.58
C GLU A 169 -3.46 -41.13 -9.96
N ASP A 170 -2.28 -40.49 -10.09
CA ASP A 170 -1.02 -41.18 -10.36
C ASP A 170 -0.68 -42.21 -9.27
N LEU A 171 -0.96 -41.88 -8.01
CA LEU A 171 -0.72 -42.75 -6.86
C LEU A 171 -1.70 -43.94 -6.87
N ALA A 172 -2.98 -43.71 -7.18
CA ALA A 172 -3.96 -44.78 -7.35
C ALA A 172 -3.57 -45.71 -8.51
N HIS A 173 -3.10 -45.15 -9.63
CA HIS A 173 -2.58 -45.92 -10.76
C HIS A 173 -1.37 -46.77 -10.35
N ALA A 174 -0.39 -46.18 -9.67
CA ALA A 174 0.78 -46.91 -9.18
C ALA A 174 0.38 -48.06 -8.23
N TYR A 175 -0.55 -47.83 -7.29
CA TYR A 175 -1.04 -48.89 -6.42
C TYR A 175 -1.68 -50.05 -7.19
N ASN A 176 -2.53 -49.75 -8.18
CA ASN A 176 -3.15 -50.79 -9.01
C ASN A 176 -2.07 -51.58 -9.77
N THR A 177 -1.10 -50.91 -10.40
CA THR A 177 -0.02 -51.61 -11.12
C THR A 177 0.84 -52.50 -10.22
N ILE A 178 1.13 -52.06 -8.98
CA ILE A 178 1.86 -52.88 -8.00
C ILE A 178 1.03 -54.09 -7.59
N THR A 179 -0.28 -53.92 -7.41
CA THR A 179 -1.20 -55.00 -7.06
C THR A 179 -1.27 -56.03 -8.20
N ASP A 180 -1.45 -55.57 -9.44
CA ASP A 180 -1.45 -56.43 -10.63
C ASP A 180 -0.13 -57.22 -10.76
N GLN A 181 1.02 -56.55 -10.59
CA GLN A 181 2.34 -57.20 -10.63
C GLN A 181 2.52 -58.21 -9.49
N ALA A 182 2.00 -57.92 -8.30
CA ALA A 182 2.06 -58.84 -7.17
C ALA A 182 1.20 -60.09 -7.43
N GLU A 183 0.01 -59.93 -8.02
CA GLU A 183 -0.83 -61.05 -8.46
C GLU A 183 -0.12 -61.90 -9.53
N GLU A 184 0.48 -61.27 -10.55
CA GLU A 184 1.27 -61.97 -11.58
C GLU A 184 2.44 -62.75 -10.98
N LEU A 185 3.14 -62.21 -9.98
CA LEU A 185 4.24 -62.90 -9.30
C LEU A 185 3.75 -64.11 -8.50
N VAL A 186 2.61 -63.98 -7.80
CA VAL A 186 1.99 -65.09 -7.06
C VAL A 186 1.54 -66.20 -8.01
N ASP A 187 0.94 -65.84 -9.14
CA ASP A 187 0.53 -66.79 -10.18
C ASP A 187 1.74 -67.47 -10.83
N ALA A 188 2.81 -66.73 -11.10
CA ALA A 188 4.05 -67.27 -11.62
C ALA A 188 4.72 -68.25 -10.62
N GLU A 189 4.74 -67.92 -9.33
CA GLU A 189 5.23 -68.81 -8.26
C GLU A 189 4.40 -70.10 -8.17
N TRP A 190 3.07 -69.98 -8.30
CA TRP A 190 2.16 -71.11 -8.34
C TRP A 190 2.43 -72.03 -9.54
N LEU A 191 2.60 -71.48 -10.74
CA LEU A 191 2.86 -72.23 -11.97
C LEU A 191 4.28 -72.82 -12.02
N ALA A 192 5.28 -72.14 -11.43
CA ALA A 192 6.65 -72.63 -11.35
C ALA A 192 6.86 -73.78 -10.34
N GLY A 193 5.80 -74.20 -9.62
CA GLY A 193 5.82 -75.36 -8.74
C GLY A 193 6.71 -75.20 -7.50
N HIS A 194 7.14 -73.98 -7.16
CA HIS A 194 7.97 -73.69 -6.00
C HIS A 194 7.12 -73.60 -4.72
N ARG A 195 6.34 -74.65 -4.43
CA ARG A 195 5.72 -74.78 -3.10
C ARG A 195 6.80 -75.07 -2.08
N HIS A 196 7.30 -74.04 -1.41
CA HIS A 196 7.90 -74.21 -0.09
C HIS A 196 6.81 -74.67 0.88
N HIS A 197 6.60 -75.97 0.97
CA HIS A 197 5.80 -76.57 2.02
C HIS A 197 6.54 -76.40 3.37
N ASN A 198 6.24 -75.27 4.03
CA ASN A 198 6.38 -74.95 5.45
C ASN A 198 7.69 -75.32 6.18
N VAL A 199 8.52 -74.33 6.52
CA VAL A 199 9.02 -74.14 7.90
C VAL A 199 9.22 -72.64 8.15
N GLU A 200 8.63 -72.16 9.25
CA GLU A 200 8.61 -70.80 9.82
C GLU A 200 7.64 -69.78 9.19
N PRO A 201 6.71 -69.20 9.99
CA PRO A 201 5.98 -68.02 9.55
C PRO A 201 6.98 -66.88 9.37
N GLY A 202 7.21 -66.48 8.12
CA GLY A 202 7.94 -65.26 7.78
C GLY A 202 7.38 -64.06 8.55
N PRO A 203 8.19 -63.02 8.80
CA PRO A 203 7.87 -61.94 9.72
C PRO A 203 6.52 -61.34 9.34
N GLN A 204 5.52 -61.55 10.20
CA GLN A 204 4.15 -61.14 9.92
C GLN A 204 4.14 -59.64 9.60
N PRO A 205 3.54 -59.21 8.48
CA PRO A 205 3.43 -57.79 8.15
C PRO A 205 2.72 -57.01 9.26
N ALA A 206 1.89 -57.68 10.07
CA ALA A 206 1.29 -57.12 11.28
C ALA A 206 2.32 -56.75 12.36
N HIS A 207 3.41 -57.51 12.53
CA HIS A 207 4.51 -57.16 13.44
C HIS A 207 5.40 -56.06 12.87
N ALA A 208 5.63 -56.04 11.56
CA ALA A 208 6.35 -54.96 10.89
C ALA A 208 5.57 -53.63 10.92
N LEU A 209 4.25 -53.68 10.70
CA LEU A 209 3.34 -52.54 10.83
C LEU A 209 3.16 -52.12 12.29
N ALA A 210 3.06 -53.06 13.24
CA ALA A 210 3.03 -52.74 14.66
C ALA A 210 4.34 -52.09 15.12
N ARG A 211 5.48 -52.51 14.56
CA ARG A 211 6.79 -51.92 14.80
C ARG A 211 6.91 -50.53 14.16
N MET A 212 6.48 -50.35 12.92
CA MET A 212 6.43 -49.02 12.28
C MET A 212 5.46 -48.07 12.98
N ASN A 213 4.31 -48.56 13.44
CA ASN A 213 3.36 -47.76 14.22
C ASN A 213 3.90 -47.43 15.61
N ALA A 214 4.66 -48.34 16.24
CA ALA A 214 5.37 -48.07 17.49
C ALA A 214 6.55 -47.10 17.28
N GLU A 215 7.25 -47.18 16.15
CA GLU A 215 8.32 -46.26 15.76
C GLU A 215 7.77 -44.87 15.40
N LEU A 216 6.61 -44.79 14.75
CA LEU A 216 5.87 -43.53 14.54
C LEU A 216 5.32 -42.95 15.84
N ALA A 217 4.83 -43.80 16.75
CA ALA A 217 4.39 -43.37 18.07
C ALA A 217 5.57 -42.85 18.91
N LEU A 218 6.73 -43.51 18.87
CA LEU A 218 7.97 -43.03 19.51
C LEU A 218 8.53 -41.75 18.84
N ALA A 219 8.42 -41.62 17.52
CA ALA A 219 8.80 -40.40 16.81
C ALA A 219 7.89 -39.22 17.20
N ASN A 220 6.59 -39.46 17.37
CA ASN A 220 5.66 -38.47 17.93
C ASN A 220 5.93 -38.21 19.42
N GLU A 221 6.38 -39.21 20.19
CA GLU A 221 6.68 -39.05 21.61
C GLU A 221 7.94 -38.18 21.83
N ILE A 222 8.92 -38.25 20.91
CA ILE A 222 10.09 -37.35 20.86
C ILE A 222 9.71 -35.91 20.48
N ASP A 223 8.71 -35.72 19.62
CA ASP A 223 8.15 -34.38 19.31
C ASP A 223 7.24 -33.85 20.44
N THR A 224 6.83 -34.71 21.39
CA THR A 224 6.16 -34.33 22.64
C THR A 224 7.12 -34.31 23.84
N LEU A 225 8.42 -34.09 23.62
CA LEU A 225 9.34 -33.68 24.68
C LEU A 225 8.77 -32.44 25.36
N ASP A 226 8.31 -32.67 26.59
CA ASP A 226 7.91 -31.75 27.65
C ASP A 226 8.30 -30.27 27.40
N PRO A 227 7.33 -29.33 27.28
CA PRO A 227 7.62 -27.90 27.16
C PRO A 227 8.36 -27.34 28.40
N THR A 228 8.49 -28.11 29.48
CA THR A 228 9.05 -27.66 30.75
C THR A 228 10.55 -27.87 30.91
N LEU A 229 11.25 -28.50 29.95
CA LEU A 229 12.71 -28.67 29.96
C LEU A 229 13.48 -27.81 28.95
N LEU A 230 12.81 -26.91 28.23
CA LEU A 230 13.45 -25.80 27.52
C LEU A 230 13.71 -24.64 28.50
N THR A 231 14.70 -24.86 29.36
CA THR A 231 15.44 -23.75 29.99
C THR A 231 16.07 -22.90 28.89
N ASP A 232 15.36 -21.81 28.59
CA ASP A 232 15.89 -20.45 28.54
C ASP A 232 17.03 -20.19 27.54
N THR A 233 16.67 -20.11 26.26
CA THR A 233 17.46 -19.37 25.24
C THR A 233 16.61 -18.45 24.37
N SER A 234 15.31 -18.31 24.65
CA SER A 234 14.39 -17.43 23.91
C SER A 234 14.25 -16.02 24.50
N GLY A 235 14.99 -15.68 25.57
CA GLY A 235 15.03 -14.34 26.17
C GLY A 235 15.87 -13.28 25.42
N GLY A 236 16.24 -13.51 24.15
CA GLY A 236 17.28 -12.71 23.48
C GLY A 236 16.85 -11.83 22.29
N ILE A 237 15.67 -12.04 21.70
CA ILE A 237 15.32 -11.32 20.45
C ILE A 237 14.39 -10.13 20.69
N GLY A 238 13.53 -10.17 21.71
CA GLY A 238 12.67 -9.02 22.08
C GLY A 238 13.46 -7.86 22.69
N THR A 239 14.47 -8.15 23.51
CA THR A 239 15.29 -7.15 24.21
C THR A 239 16.36 -6.50 23.32
N ALA A 240 16.72 -7.13 22.20
CA ALA A 240 17.65 -6.56 21.22
C ALA A 240 17.00 -5.49 20.34
N ILE A 241 15.68 -5.52 20.17
CA ILE A 241 14.94 -4.52 19.37
C ILE A 241 14.70 -3.23 20.17
N ASP A 242 14.59 -3.32 21.50
CA ASP A 242 14.41 -2.16 22.39
C ASP A 242 15.70 -1.40 22.72
N THR A 243 16.88 -1.89 22.32
CA THR A 243 18.17 -1.24 22.65
C THR A 243 18.72 -0.38 21.48
N ALA A 244 18.04 -0.32 20.33
CA ALA A 244 18.57 0.33 19.12
C ALA A 244 18.03 1.74 18.81
N LEU A 245 17.15 2.33 19.62
CA LEU A 245 16.73 3.73 19.46
C LEU A 245 16.83 4.53 20.77
N PRO A 246 17.69 5.56 20.87
CA PRO A 246 17.60 6.55 21.92
C PRO A 246 16.54 7.59 21.53
N GLY A 247 15.38 7.58 22.17
CA GLY A 247 14.36 8.62 21.94
C GLY A 247 12.93 8.30 22.41
N GLN A 248 12.74 8.22 23.73
CA GLN A 248 11.56 8.63 24.52
C GLN A 248 10.17 8.73 23.82
N PRO A 249 9.19 7.90 24.20
CA PRO A 249 7.78 8.24 24.10
C PRO A 249 7.26 8.66 25.48
N ASP A 250 7.16 9.97 25.72
CA ASP A 250 6.31 10.48 26.77
C ASP A 250 4.83 10.22 26.39
N TYR A 251 4.16 9.48 27.27
CA TYR A 251 2.77 9.71 27.69
C TYR A 251 1.66 9.56 26.64
N TRP A 252 1.11 8.34 26.53
CA TRP A 252 -0.29 8.14 26.18
C TRP A 252 -1.08 7.79 27.44
N PRO A 253 -2.25 8.42 27.69
CA PRO A 253 -3.01 8.14 28.91
C PRO A 253 -3.68 6.77 28.80
N ASP A 254 -3.47 6.01 29.88
CA ASP A 254 -4.17 4.78 30.24
C ASP A 254 -5.68 5.02 30.17
N THR A 255 -6.38 4.38 29.23
CA THR A 255 -7.84 4.30 29.25
C THR A 255 -8.21 2.89 29.64
N THR A 256 -8.65 2.82 30.88
CA THR A 256 -9.12 1.67 31.64
C THR A 256 -10.25 0.92 30.93
N ASP A 257 -10.09 -0.40 30.91
CA ASP A 257 -11.08 -1.47 31.12
C ASP A 257 -12.58 -1.10 30.97
N PRO A 258 -13.34 -1.77 30.05
CA PRO A 258 -14.77 -1.54 29.94
C PRO A 258 -15.54 -2.24 31.07
N ASP A 259 -16.19 -1.43 31.91
CA ASP A 259 -17.19 -1.81 32.91
C ASP A 259 -18.35 -2.61 32.27
N PRO A 260 -18.55 -3.91 32.62
CA PRO A 260 -19.68 -4.67 32.14
C PRO A 260 -20.91 -4.33 33.00
N GLY A 261 -21.75 -3.44 32.50
CA GLY A 261 -23.01 -3.07 33.14
C GLY A 261 -23.96 -4.27 33.39
N PRO A 262 -24.92 -4.14 34.32
CA PRO A 262 -25.76 -5.25 34.77
C PRO A 262 -26.81 -5.66 33.70
N PRO A 263 -27.24 -6.93 33.68
CA PRO A 263 -28.10 -7.47 32.63
C PRO A 263 -29.53 -6.90 32.68
N PRO A 264 -30.24 -6.83 31.52
CA PRO A 264 -31.55 -6.23 31.43
C PRO A 264 -32.62 -7.06 32.17
N ALA A 265 -33.39 -6.40 33.02
CA ALA A 265 -34.58 -6.95 33.63
C ALA A 265 -35.70 -7.11 32.59
N THR A 266 -36.27 -8.31 32.51
CA THR A 266 -37.55 -8.57 31.86
C THR A 266 -38.67 -7.96 32.71
N SER A 267 -39.41 -6.98 32.20
CA SER A 267 -40.73 -6.60 32.71
C SER A 267 -41.56 -5.95 31.61
N ASP A 268 -42.28 -6.83 30.91
CA ASP A 268 -43.72 -6.74 30.63
C ASP A 268 -44.41 -5.41 31.03
N HIS A 269 -44.86 -4.64 30.03
CA HIS A 269 -46.10 -3.85 30.08
C HIS A 269 -46.45 -3.33 28.66
N GLY A 270 -47.46 -3.95 28.04
CA GLY A 270 -48.12 -3.45 26.84
C GLY A 270 -49.04 -2.25 27.11
N PRO A 271 -49.55 -1.58 26.05
CA PRO A 271 -50.43 -0.43 26.21
C PRO A 271 -51.83 -0.85 26.66
N GLU A 272 -52.27 -0.27 27.77
CA GLU A 272 -53.63 -0.37 28.32
C GLU A 272 -54.63 0.32 27.38
N VAL A 273 -55.67 -0.42 26.97
CA VAL A 273 -56.84 0.08 26.24
C VAL A 273 -57.99 0.12 27.23
N GLU A 274 -58.46 1.32 27.58
CA GLU A 274 -59.69 1.48 28.38
C GLU A 274 -60.95 1.40 27.49
N PRO A 275 -62.06 0.83 28.00
CA PRO A 275 -63.36 0.74 27.31
C PRO A 275 -64.20 2.03 27.39
#